data_AF-A0A662X1G4-F1
#
_entry.id   AF-A0A662X1G4-F1
#
_cell.length_a   1.000
_cell.length_b   1.000
_cell.length_c   1.000
_cell.angle_alpha   90.00
_cell.angle_beta   90.00
_cell.angle_gamma   90.00
#
_symmetry.space_group_name_H-M   'P 1'
#
loop_
_entity.id
_entity.type
_entity.pdbx_description
1 polymer ?
#
loop_
_entity_poly.entity_id
_entity_poly.type
_entity_poly.pdbx_seq_one_letter_code
_entity_poly.pdbx_strand_id
1 'polypeptide(L)'
;MDSSEGRELLQDLNIRVEPVGTVPFAAGEATPAEVFEWESVDEHGRAISLTEEQQRGRYREYVERNIGAVLAEKRLCVVGVKEDENILTVRVPGLDIEFAGRTDLLVLSDLVKKYPLELMFLPEVEMLIEVKRAVEPVSDFQALSELIALDLLSKDLVMALLTDLAGNWHFFWVSEMRGTHACIHKVILTKPGEAFQVIRTLLAQSPSADEIRLPGFQDPVKRRKLETMLPIREGGGGGGILESIQRYYDIAGELGPDIEMAREVARQIVTSMPAFSTY
;
A
#
# COMPACT_ATOMS: atom_id res chain seq x y z
N MET A 1 10.02 12.30 4.49
CA MET A 1 9.72 12.72 3.11
C MET A 1 9.04 14.07 3.16
N ASP A 2 9.58 15.07 2.48
CA ASP A 2 8.92 16.37 2.35
C ASP A 2 7.93 16.40 1.15
N SER A 3 7.20 17.51 1.00
CA SER A 3 6.17 17.61 -0.05
C SER A 3 6.70 17.71 -1.48
N SER A 4 7.99 17.99 -1.66
CA SER A 4 8.67 18.02 -2.96
C SER A 4 9.10 16.62 -3.35
N GLU A 5 9.82 15.94 -2.44
CA GLU A 5 10.26 14.55 -2.61
C GLU A 5 9.07 13.64 -2.87
N GLY A 6 7.96 13.82 -2.14
CA GLY A 6 6.75 13.04 -2.34
C GLY A 6 6.11 13.21 -3.71
N ARG A 7 6.18 14.41 -4.29
CA ARG A 7 5.65 14.64 -5.66
C ARG A 7 6.57 14.08 -6.72
N GLU A 8 7.87 14.23 -6.55
CA GLU A 8 8.87 13.67 -7.45
C GLU A 8 8.77 12.16 -7.51
N LEU A 9 8.64 11.49 -6.35
CA LEU A 9 8.41 10.04 -6.30
C LEU A 9 7.17 9.61 -7.10
N LEU A 10 6.02 10.28 -6.91
CA LEU A 10 4.81 9.93 -7.65
C LEU A 10 4.98 10.17 -9.17
N GLN A 11 5.73 11.18 -9.57
CA GLN A 11 6.06 11.44 -10.97
C GLN A 11 6.97 10.36 -11.55
N ASP A 12 8.01 9.96 -10.83
CA ASP A 12 8.95 8.91 -11.25
C ASP A 12 8.26 7.55 -11.40
N LEU A 13 7.30 7.27 -10.52
CA LEU A 13 6.45 6.08 -10.59
C LEU A 13 5.30 6.21 -11.61
N ASN A 14 5.11 7.39 -12.20
CA ASN A 14 4.01 7.70 -13.11
C ASN A 14 2.63 7.40 -12.49
N ILE A 15 2.47 7.77 -11.21
CA ILE A 15 1.27 7.60 -10.40
C ILE A 15 0.54 8.95 -10.26
N ARG A 16 -0.79 8.92 -10.36
CA ARG A 16 -1.67 10.04 -10.02
C ARG A 16 -2.52 9.70 -8.81
N VAL A 17 -2.68 10.67 -7.91
CA VAL A 17 -3.61 10.57 -6.79
C VAL A 17 -4.88 11.33 -7.13
N GLU A 18 -6.04 10.66 -7.09
CA GLU A 18 -7.34 11.27 -7.38
C GLU A 18 -8.26 11.20 -6.16
N PRO A 19 -8.87 12.32 -5.74
CA PRO A 19 -9.90 12.30 -4.71
C PRO A 19 -11.19 11.69 -5.25
N VAL A 20 -11.85 10.88 -4.42
CA VAL A 20 -13.16 10.27 -4.68
C VAL A 20 -14.20 10.94 -3.79
N GLY A 21 -15.40 11.14 -4.34
CA GLY A 21 -16.52 11.74 -3.62
C GLY A 21 -17.08 10.82 -2.53
N THR A 22 -17.69 11.43 -1.51
CA THR A 22 -18.43 10.73 -0.47
C THR A 22 -19.92 10.92 -0.64
N VAL A 23 -20.68 9.95 -0.16
CA VAL A 23 -22.15 10.05 -0.02
C VAL A 23 -22.52 9.93 1.46
N PRO A 24 -23.65 10.51 1.88
CA PRO A 24 -24.11 10.37 3.26
C PRO A 24 -24.36 8.89 3.61
N PHE A 25 -23.93 8.48 4.80
CA PHE A 25 -24.30 7.18 5.36
C PHE A 25 -25.80 7.10 5.59
N ALA A 26 -26.40 5.93 5.37
CA ALA A 26 -27.78 5.70 5.74
C ALA A 26 -27.95 5.76 7.27
N ALA A 27 -29.11 6.21 7.74
CA ALA A 27 -29.38 6.31 9.16
C ALA A 27 -29.24 4.92 9.84
N GLY A 28 -28.38 4.83 10.86
CA GLY A 28 -28.11 3.59 11.59
C GLY A 28 -27.09 2.65 10.95
N GLU A 29 -26.49 3.01 9.81
CA GLU A 29 -25.49 2.19 9.13
C GLU A 29 -24.12 2.19 9.85
N ALA A 30 -23.78 3.30 10.49
CA ALA A 30 -22.54 3.44 11.25
C ALA A 30 -22.78 3.28 12.76
N THR A 31 -22.10 2.33 13.38
CA THR A 31 -22.01 2.26 14.84
C THR A 31 -21.27 3.50 15.37
N PRO A 32 -21.81 4.23 16.35
CA PRO A 32 -21.11 5.33 16.97
C PRO A 32 -19.76 4.88 17.55
N ALA A 33 -18.73 5.69 17.35
CA ALA A 33 -17.43 5.53 17.98
C ALA A 33 -17.00 6.87 18.55
N GLU A 34 -16.50 6.85 19.79
CA GLU A 34 -15.95 8.02 20.46
C GLU A 34 -14.66 8.46 19.77
N VAL A 35 -14.34 9.75 19.85
CA VAL A 35 -13.05 10.27 19.36
C VAL A 35 -11.92 9.73 20.23
N PHE A 36 -10.77 9.42 19.62
CA PHE A 36 -9.61 8.99 20.37
C PHE A 36 -8.99 10.15 21.19
N GLU A 37 -8.80 9.90 22.48
CA GLU A 37 -8.19 10.87 23.40
C GLU A 37 -6.66 10.72 23.39
N TRP A 38 -5.99 11.66 22.72
CA TRP A 38 -4.53 11.68 22.64
C TRP A 38 -3.85 11.89 23.98
N GLU A 39 -4.38 12.80 24.79
CA GLU A 39 -3.81 13.14 26.09
C GLU A 39 -4.08 12.02 27.10
N SER A 40 -3.11 11.77 27.96
CA SER A 40 -3.28 10.94 29.14
C SER A 40 -3.16 11.81 30.37
N VAL A 41 -4.02 11.59 31.35
CA VAL A 41 -3.99 12.32 32.62
C VAL A 41 -3.88 11.35 33.79
N ASP A 42 -3.18 11.75 34.84
CA ASP A 42 -3.13 11.01 36.10
C ASP A 42 -4.43 11.17 36.90
N GLU A 43 -4.52 10.49 38.04
CA GLU A 43 -5.67 10.58 38.97
C GLU A 43 -5.95 12.01 39.48
N HIS A 44 -5.01 12.94 39.29
CA HIS A 44 -5.12 14.36 39.64
C HIS A 44 -5.34 15.27 38.42
N GLY A 45 -5.56 14.70 37.23
CA GLY A 45 -5.81 15.46 35.99
C GLY A 45 -4.56 16.05 35.34
N ARG A 46 -3.34 15.64 35.73
CA ARG A 46 -2.09 16.15 35.16
C ARG A 46 -1.66 15.32 33.95
N ALA A 47 -1.22 16.00 32.90
CA ALA A 47 -0.75 15.34 31.68
C ALA A 47 0.41 14.36 31.95
N ILE A 48 0.25 13.12 31.49
CA ILE A 48 1.26 12.08 31.50
C ILE A 48 1.90 12.04 30.11
N SER A 49 3.21 12.18 30.06
CA SER A 49 3.98 11.94 28.84
C SER A 49 4.17 10.44 28.65
N LEU A 50 3.51 9.88 27.63
CA LEU A 50 3.68 8.49 27.25
C LEU A 50 4.84 8.34 26.26
N THR A 51 5.50 7.17 26.28
CA THR A 51 6.43 6.79 25.22
C THR A 51 5.65 6.49 23.93
N GLU A 52 6.34 6.50 22.78
CA GLU A 52 5.72 6.14 21.51
C GLU A 52 5.11 4.72 21.55
N GLU A 53 5.82 3.76 22.13
CA GLU A 53 5.32 2.38 22.28
C GLU A 53 4.05 2.30 23.14
N GLN A 54 3.98 3.08 24.23
CA GLN A 54 2.79 3.17 25.07
C GLN A 54 1.62 3.81 24.31
N GLN A 55 1.89 4.88 23.56
CA GLN A 55 0.87 5.54 22.76
C GLN A 55 0.35 4.63 21.64
N ARG A 56 1.25 3.86 21.00
CA ARG A 56 0.90 2.82 20.03
C ARG A 56 0.05 1.71 20.61
N GLY A 57 0.35 1.27 21.83
CA GLY A 57 -0.51 0.35 22.57
C GLY A 57 -1.94 0.88 22.71
N ARG A 58 -2.10 2.14 23.12
CA ARG A 58 -3.42 2.78 23.32
C ARG A 58 -4.23 2.87 22.03
N TYR A 59 -3.64 3.39 20.95
CA TYR A 59 -4.40 3.51 19.70
C TYR A 59 -4.66 2.16 19.05
N ARG A 60 -3.76 1.17 19.21
CA ARG A 60 -3.99 -0.21 18.76
C ARG A 60 -5.21 -0.82 19.44
N GLU A 61 -5.29 -0.70 20.76
CA GLU A 61 -6.44 -1.17 21.55
C GLU A 61 -7.74 -0.45 21.16
N TYR A 62 -7.66 0.86 20.91
CA TYR A 62 -8.80 1.64 20.42
C TYR A 62 -9.31 1.12 19.07
N VAL A 63 -8.41 0.82 18.12
CA VAL A 63 -8.78 0.21 16.84
C VAL A 63 -9.38 -1.18 17.08
N GLU A 64 -8.70 -2.07 17.81
CA GLU A 64 -9.17 -3.43 18.12
C GLU A 64 -10.55 -3.44 18.77
N ARG A 65 -10.84 -2.50 19.67
CA ARG A 65 -12.16 -2.36 20.32
C ARG A 65 -13.27 -2.08 19.32
N ASN A 66 -13.00 -1.30 18.27
CA ASN A 66 -14.00 -0.85 17.30
C ASN A 66 -14.22 -1.82 16.12
N ILE A 67 -13.25 -2.71 15.84
CA ILE A 67 -13.34 -3.68 14.73
C ILE A 67 -13.14 -5.14 15.17
N GLY A 68 -13.04 -5.42 16.47
CA GLY A 68 -12.66 -6.72 17.01
C GLY A 68 -13.55 -7.89 16.60
N ALA A 69 -14.84 -7.65 16.39
CA ALA A 69 -15.77 -8.69 15.93
C ALA A 69 -15.38 -9.25 14.55
N VAL A 70 -15.08 -8.36 13.57
CA VAL A 70 -14.68 -8.80 12.22
C VAL A 70 -13.27 -9.40 12.23
N LEU A 71 -12.36 -8.89 13.07
CA LEU A 71 -11.03 -9.47 13.23
C LEU A 71 -11.10 -10.93 13.71
N ALA A 72 -11.93 -11.21 14.72
CA ALA A 72 -12.11 -12.56 15.24
C ALA A 72 -12.74 -13.50 14.21
N GLU A 73 -13.77 -13.04 13.48
CA GLU A 73 -14.43 -13.82 12.43
C GLU A 73 -13.47 -14.19 11.29
N LYS A 74 -12.63 -13.23 10.88
CA LYS A 74 -11.72 -13.37 9.74
C LYS A 74 -10.34 -13.90 10.12
N ARG A 75 -10.11 -14.21 11.40
CA ARG A 75 -8.80 -14.64 11.92
C ARG A 75 -7.70 -13.63 11.61
N LEU A 76 -8.01 -12.35 11.77
CA LEU A 76 -7.09 -11.22 11.61
C LEU A 76 -6.73 -10.63 12.98
N CYS A 77 -5.71 -9.77 12.98
CA CYS A 77 -5.34 -8.99 14.15
C CYS A 77 -4.75 -7.63 13.78
N VAL A 78 -4.66 -6.73 14.76
CA VAL A 78 -3.95 -5.46 14.63
C VAL A 78 -2.60 -5.58 15.33
N VAL A 79 -1.53 -5.39 14.58
CA VAL A 79 -0.16 -5.39 15.10
C VAL A 79 0.38 -3.98 15.05
N GLY A 80 0.98 -3.51 16.16
CA GLY A 80 1.77 -2.28 16.15
C GLY A 80 3.22 -2.60 15.80
N VAL A 81 3.76 -1.96 14.76
CA VAL A 81 5.13 -2.20 14.31
C VAL A 81 6.11 -1.42 15.18
N LYS A 82 7.22 -2.05 15.58
CA LYS A 82 8.20 -1.40 16.44
C LYS A 82 9.11 -0.48 15.64
N GLU A 83 9.77 0.44 16.35
CA GLU A 83 10.61 1.43 15.69
C GLU A 83 11.83 0.83 14.98
N ASP A 84 12.37 -0.26 15.50
CA ASP A 84 13.56 -0.92 14.96
C ASP A 84 13.27 -1.86 13.79
N GLU A 85 12.00 -1.98 13.35
CA GLU A 85 11.57 -2.94 12.33
C GLU A 85 11.18 -2.25 11.00
N ASN A 86 12.07 -2.29 10.01
CA ASN A 86 11.79 -1.78 8.65
C ASN A 86 11.11 -2.84 7.77
N ILE A 87 9.89 -3.22 8.12
CA ILE A 87 9.15 -4.29 7.43
C ILE A 87 8.63 -3.89 6.03
N LEU A 88 8.59 -2.60 5.70
CA LEU A 88 8.17 -2.07 4.38
C LEU A 88 9.39 -1.75 3.51
N THR A 89 10.36 -2.65 3.47
CA THR A 89 11.56 -2.51 2.62
C THR A 89 11.37 -3.26 1.32
N VAL A 90 11.34 -2.55 0.18
CA VAL A 90 11.12 -3.14 -1.14
C VAL A 90 11.73 -2.32 -2.26
N ARG A 91 12.29 -3.00 -3.26
CA ARG A 91 12.75 -2.38 -4.51
C ARG A 91 11.63 -2.29 -5.51
N VAL A 92 11.50 -1.14 -6.17
CA VAL A 92 10.49 -0.96 -7.20
C VAL A 92 10.94 -1.68 -8.47
N PRO A 93 10.15 -2.63 -9.00
CA PRO A 93 10.53 -3.35 -10.22
C PRO A 93 10.80 -2.38 -11.39
N GLY A 94 11.95 -2.56 -12.05
CA GLY A 94 12.37 -1.75 -13.19
C GLY A 94 12.94 -0.38 -12.85
N LEU A 95 12.86 0.09 -11.60
CA LEU A 95 13.32 1.43 -11.22
C LEU A 95 14.43 1.36 -10.18
N ASP A 96 15.36 2.32 -10.21
CA ASP A 96 16.39 2.48 -9.17
C ASP A 96 15.81 3.24 -7.97
N ILE A 97 14.74 2.67 -7.41
CA ILE A 97 14.01 3.21 -6.25
C ILE A 97 13.86 2.08 -5.24
N GLU A 98 14.28 2.34 -4.02
CA GLU A 98 14.08 1.45 -2.88
C GLU A 98 13.26 2.19 -1.83
N PHE A 99 12.14 1.60 -1.46
CA PHE A 99 11.41 1.98 -0.26
C PHE A 99 12.04 1.28 0.93
N ALA A 100 12.22 2.01 2.02
CA ALA A 100 12.62 1.46 3.30
C ALA A 100 11.88 2.20 4.40
N GLY A 101 11.19 1.46 5.26
CA GLY A 101 10.42 2.05 6.34
C GLY A 101 9.47 1.07 7.02
N ARG A 102 8.50 1.66 7.71
CA ARG A 102 7.51 0.98 8.55
C ARG A 102 6.20 1.77 8.49
N THR A 103 5.20 1.29 9.22
CA THR A 103 3.91 1.97 9.45
C THR A 103 3.56 1.80 10.93
N ASP A 104 2.63 2.58 11.46
CA ASP A 104 2.23 2.45 12.86
C ASP A 104 1.53 1.12 13.17
N LEU A 105 0.53 0.74 12.36
CA LEU A 105 -0.22 -0.50 12.53
C LEU A 105 -0.42 -1.26 11.22
N LEU A 106 -0.54 -2.58 11.34
CA LEU A 106 -0.99 -3.46 10.27
C LEU A 106 -2.21 -4.27 10.71
N VAL A 107 -3.12 -4.52 9.77
CA VAL A 107 -4.19 -5.50 9.88
C VAL A 107 -3.86 -6.69 8.98
N LEU A 108 -3.61 -7.84 9.59
CA LEU A 108 -3.14 -9.05 8.91
C LEU A 108 -3.51 -10.32 9.68
N SER A 109 -3.16 -11.49 9.11
CA SER A 109 -3.45 -12.82 9.68
C SER A 109 -3.06 -12.93 11.16
N ASP A 110 -3.92 -13.53 11.97
CA ASP A 110 -3.68 -13.79 13.40
C ASP A 110 -2.52 -14.77 13.67
N LEU A 111 -2.01 -15.41 12.61
CA LEU A 111 -0.83 -16.28 12.64
C LEU A 111 0.39 -15.60 13.26
N VAL A 112 0.56 -14.29 13.04
CA VAL A 112 1.70 -13.53 13.60
C VAL A 112 1.67 -13.44 15.12
N LYS A 113 0.51 -13.61 15.76
CA LYS A 113 0.42 -13.71 17.23
C LYS A 113 1.09 -14.98 17.76
N LYS A 114 1.02 -16.07 16.98
CA LYS A 114 1.63 -17.36 17.33
C LYS A 114 3.08 -17.44 16.86
N TYR A 115 3.39 -16.84 15.73
CA TYR A 115 4.71 -16.84 15.11
C TYR A 115 5.14 -15.41 14.77
N PRO A 116 5.64 -14.63 15.74
CA PRO A 116 5.97 -13.20 15.53
C PRO A 116 6.98 -12.93 14.42
N LEU A 117 7.89 -13.88 14.16
CA LEU A 117 8.86 -13.78 13.08
C LEU A 117 8.22 -13.78 11.69
N GLU A 118 6.99 -14.29 11.54
CA GLU A 118 6.28 -14.29 10.27
C GLU A 118 5.78 -12.90 9.85
N LEU A 119 5.84 -11.90 10.75
CA LEU A 119 5.44 -10.52 10.44
C LEU A 119 6.17 -9.97 9.20
N MET A 120 7.44 -10.33 9.01
CA MET A 120 8.24 -9.90 7.86
C MET A 120 7.70 -10.38 6.50
N PHE A 121 6.86 -11.40 6.50
CA PHE A 121 6.22 -11.93 5.28
C PHE A 121 4.80 -11.40 5.07
N LEU A 122 4.32 -10.56 5.98
CA LEU A 122 3.03 -9.87 5.88
C LEU A 122 1.86 -10.81 5.51
N PRO A 123 1.66 -11.93 6.23
CA PRO A 123 0.69 -12.95 5.84
C PRO A 123 -0.74 -12.41 5.82
N GLU A 124 -1.40 -12.54 4.66
CA GLU A 124 -2.80 -12.12 4.43
C GLU A 124 -3.04 -10.68 4.94
N VAL A 125 -2.10 -9.78 4.63
CA VAL A 125 -2.22 -8.37 5.01
C VAL A 125 -3.34 -7.70 4.21
N GLU A 126 -4.24 -7.03 4.92
CA GLU A 126 -5.41 -6.35 4.35
C GLU A 126 -5.19 -4.85 4.26
N MET A 127 -4.56 -4.26 5.28
CA MET A 127 -4.34 -2.83 5.33
C MET A 127 -3.23 -2.41 6.29
N LEU A 128 -2.64 -1.25 6.00
CA LEU A 128 -1.84 -0.48 6.95
C LEU A 128 -2.63 0.71 7.51
N ILE A 129 -2.27 1.14 8.72
CA ILE A 129 -2.82 2.31 9.37
C ILE A 129 -1.66 3.16 9.90
N GLU A 130 -1.48 4.33 9.29
CA GLU A 130 -0.56 5.37 9.72
C GLU A 130 -1.30 6.37 10.62
N VAL A 131 -0.77 6.61 11.81
CA VAL A 131 -1.46 7.30 12.89
C VAL A 131 -0.69 8.57 13.27
N LYS A 132 -1.28 9.74 13.01
CA LYS A 132 -0.67 11.03 13.34
C LYS A 132 -1.47 11.75 14.41
N ARG A 133 -0.80 12.41 15.37
CA ARG A 133 -1.51 13.28 16.32
C ARG A 133 -2.29 14.40 15.63
N ALA A 134 -1.75 14.90 14.53
CA ALA A 134 -2.41 15.82 13.62
C ALA A 134 -2.03 15.44 12.19
N VAL A 135 -3.02 15.33 11.30
CA VAL A 135 -2.78 15.04 9.89
C VAL A 135 -2.43 16.34 9.17
N GLU A 136 -1.22 16.38 8.62
CA GLU A 136 -0.71 17.52 7.85
C GLU A 136 -0.66 17.16 6.35
N PRO A 137 -0.59 18.15 5.43
CA PRO A 137 -0.48 17.87 4.00
C PRO A 137 0.70 16.96 3.62
N VAL A 138 1.81 17.03 4.36
CA VAL A 138 2.98 16.17 4.14
C VAL A 138 2.72 14.71 4.54
N SER A 139 1.79 14.46 5.47
CA SER A 139 1.46 13.12 5.97
C SER A 139 0.89 12.22 4.87
N ASP A 140 0.21 12.79 3.86
CA ASP A 140 -0.31 12.05 2.72
C ASP A 140 0.82 11.31 1.96
N PHE A 141 1.97 11.96 1.72
CA PHE A 141 3.05 11.36 0.95
C PHE A 141 3.71 10.19 1.66
N GLN A 142 3.80 10.25 2.99
CA GLN A 142 4.26 9.12 3.78
C GLN A 142 3.30 7.93 3.64
N ALA A 143 2.00 8.14 3.87
CA ALA A 143 0.99 7.07 3.75
C ALA A 143 0.90 6.48 2.33
N LEU A 144 1.08 7.31 1.30
CA LEU A 144 1.15 6.86 -0.10
C LEU A 144 2.39 6.00 -0.35
N SER A 145 3.55 6.38 0.20
CA SER A 145 4.79 5.61 0.05
C SER A 145 4.69 4.26 0.76
N GLU A 146 4.09 4.24 1.95
CA GLU A 146 3.80 3.02 2.70
C GLU A 146 2.81 2.12 1.94
N LEU A 147 1.75 2.68 1.34
CA LEU A 147 0.81 1.93 0.51
C LEU A 147 1.52 1.28 -0.68
N ILE A 148 2.35 2.04 -1.39
CA ILE A 148 3.11 1.54 -2.55
C ILE A 148 4.03 0.40 -2.11
N ALA A 149 4.77 0.59 -1.02
CA ALA A 149 5.67 -0.44 -0.50
C ALA A 149 4.90 -1.71 -0.09
N LEU A 150 3.79 -1.56 0.65
CA LEU A 150 2.95 -2.68 1.06
C LEU A 150 2.34 -3.40 -0.13
N ASP A 151 1.85 -2.67 -1.14
CA ASP A 151 1.28 -3.29 -2.34
C ASP A 151 2.33 -4.08 -3.12
N LEU A 152 3.56 -3.58 -3.23
CA LEU A 152 4.64 -4.32 -3.91
C LEU A 152 5.11 -5.56 -3.14
N LEU A 153 5.01 -5.55 -1.80
CA LEU A 153 5.39 -6.70 -0.96
C LEU A 153 4.29 -7.76 -0.87
N SER A 154 3.02 -7.33 -0.89
CA SER A 154 1.86 -8.21 -0.71
C SER A 154 1.43 -8.86 -2.03
N LYS A 155 0.96 -10.10 -1.94
CA LYS A 155 0.26 -10.77 -3.05
C LYS A 155 -1.19 -10.32 -3.19
N ASP A 156 -1.78 -9.84 -2.09
CA ASP A 156 -3.18 -9.48 -1.99
C ASP A 156 -3.42 -7.99 -2.29
N LEU A 157 -4.69 -7.60 -2.41
CA LEU A 157 -5.12 -6.23 -2.66
C LEU A 157 -5.23 -5.48 -1.33
N VAL A 158 -4.38 -4.48 -1.11
CA VAL A 158 -4.29 -3.78 0.17
C VAL A 158 -4.90 -2.37 0.14
N MET A 159 -5.22 -1.84 1.32
CA MET A 159 -5.57 -0.43 1.51
C MET A 159 -4.66 0.23 2.54
N ALA A 160 -4.55 1.56 2.48
CA ALA A 160 -3.89 2.35 3.50
C ALA A 160 -4.88 3.31 4.16
N LEU A 161 -4.70 3.54 5.45
CA LEU A 161 -5.43 4.53 6.22
C LEU A 161 -4.44 5.49 6.88
N LEU A 162 -4.57 6.79 6.62
CA LEU A 162 -3.91 7.83 7.40
C LEU A 162 -4.95 8.52 8.28
N THR A 163 -4.68 8.62 9.59
CA THR A 163 -5.69 9.14 10.50
C THR A 163 -5.12 9.80 11.77
N ASP A 164 -5.89 10.74 12.33
CA ASP A 164 -5.71 11.25 13.69
C ASP A 164 -6.62 10.58 14.72
N LEU A 165 -7.36 9.55 14.30
CA LEU A 165 -8.35 8.82 15.08
C LEU A 165 -9.49 9.69 15.62
N ALA A 166 -9.64 10.89 15.05
CA ALA A 166 -10.60 11.90 15.41
C ALA A 166 -11.36 12.37 14.17
N GLY A 167 -10.92 13.47 13.55
CA GLY A 167 -11.62 14.16 12.47
C GLY A 167 -11.07 13.89 11.08
N ASN A 168 -9.93 13.20 10.95
CA ASN A 168 -9.27 12.95 9.68
C ASN A 168 -9.07 11.45 9.47
N TRP A 169 -9.75 10.90 8.46
CA TRP A 169 -9.66 9.48 8.09
C TRP A 169 -9.49 9.39 6.58
N HIS A 170 -8.24 9.33 6.12
CA HIS A 170 -7.89 9.30 4.70
C HIS A 170 -7.66 7.86 4.28
N PHE A 171 -8.57 7.29 3.50
CA PHE A 171 -8.41 5.96 2.92
C PHE A 171 -7.79 6.08 1.54
N PHE A 172 -6.83 5.19 1.25
CA PHE A 172 -6.14 5.11 -0.03
C PHE A 172 -6.16 3.69 -0.56
N TRP A 173 -6.27 3.55 -1.88
CA TRP A 173 -6.13 2.27 -2.57
C TRP A 173 -5.62 2.48 -4.00
N VAL A 174 -4.92 1.46 -4.50
CA VAL A 174 -4.49 1.40 -5.89
C VAL A 174 -5.71 1.03 -6.76
N SER A 175 -5.98 1.86 -7.76
CA SER A 175 -7.14 1.78 -8.65
C SER A 175 -6.69 1.49 -10.09
N GLU A 176 -7.63 1.53 -11.03
CA GLU A 176 -7.38 1.26 -12.45
C GLU A 176 -6.47 2.32 -13.10
N MET A 177 -5.71 1.93 -14.11
CA MET A 177 -4.95 2.89 -14.92
C MET A 177 -5.89 3.88 -15.62
N ARG A 178 -5.45 5.14 -15.71
CA ARG A 178 -6.08 6.16 -16.55
C ARG A 178 -5.08 6.67 -17.58
N GLY A 179 -5.29 6.24 -18.83
CA GLY A 179 -4.33 6.45 -19.89
C GLY A 179 -3.03 5.72 -19.57
N THR A 180 -1.93 6.45 -19.44
CA THR A 180 -0.61 5.88 -19.12
C THR A 180 -0.29 5.87 -17.64
N HIS A 181 -1.12 6.47 -16.77
CA HIS A 181 -0.78 6.62 -15.34
C HIS A 181 -1.49 5.55 -14.51
N ALA A 182 -0.78 4.97 -13.55
CA ALA A 182 -1.43 4.26 -12.46
C ALA A 182 -2.18 5.27 -11.56
N CYS A 183 -3.32 4.89 -11.01
CA CYS A 183 -4.11 5.76 -10.15
C CYS A 183 -4.15 5.22 -8.72
N ILE A 184 -3.91 6.10 -7.76
CA ILE A 184 -4.26 5.87 -6.35
C ILE A 184 -5.48 6.75 -6.07
N HIS A 185 -6.53 6.14 -5.56
CA HIS A 185 -7.72 6.87 -5.14
C HIS A 185 -7.64 7.19 -3.66
N LYS A 186 -8.18 8.35 -3.29
CA LYS A 186 -8.23 8.85 -1.91
C LYS A 186 -9.66 9.25 -1.55
N VAL A 187 -10.15 8.83 -0.38
CA VAL A 187 -11.37 9.38 0.21
C VAL A 187 -11.12 9.86 1.63
N ILE A 188 -11.86 10.89 2.05
CA ILE A 188 -11.73 11.49 3.38
C ILE A 188 -13.06 11.38 4.11
N LEU A 189 -13.03 10.76 5.29
CA LEU A 189 -14.15 10.75 6.24
C LEU A 189 -13.76 11.55 7.49
N THR A 190 -14.78 12.10 8.15
CA THR A 190 -14.59 13.01 9.29
C THR A 190 -15.18 12.50 10.60
N LYS A 191 -15.79 11.31 10.59
CA LYS A 191 -16.40 10.71 11.77
C LYS A 191 -15.82 9.32 12.04
N PRO A 192 -15.36 9.04 13.28
CA PRO A 192 -14.81 7.73 13.64
C PRO A 192 -15.78 6.57 13.37
N GLY A 193 -17.06 6.73 13.71
CA GLY A 193 -18.06 5.67 13.52
C GLY A 193 -18.24 5.26 12.05
N GLU A 194 -18.22 6.24 11.15
CA GLU A 194 -18.29 6.04 9.69
C GLU A 194 -17.01 5.36 9.18
N ALA A 195 -15.83 5.84 9.60
CA ALA A 195 -14.55 5.26 9.22
C ALA A 195 -14.40 3.81 9.68
N PHE A 196 -14.77 3.49 10.93
CA PHE A 196 -14.76 2.12 11.41
C PHE A 196 -15.78 1.23 10.69
N GLN A 197 -16.93 1.78 10.27
CA GLN A 197 -17.88 1.02 9.47
C GLN A 197 -17.31 0.65 8.10
N VAL A 198 -16.53 1.53 7.48
CA VAL A 198 -15.78 1.23 6.25
C VAL A 198 -14.79 0.11 6.49
N ILE A 199 -13.98 0.18 7.55
CA ILE A 199 -12.98 -0.86 7.88
C ILE A 199 -13.68 -2.20 8.12
N ARG A 200 -14.76 -2.24 8.91
CA ARG A 200 -15.54 -3.46 9.13
C ARG A 200 -16.06 -4.05 7.83
N THR A 201 -16.60 -3.20 6.95
CA THR A 201 -17.15 -3.64 5.67
C THR A 201 -16.05 -4.18 4.77
N LEU A 202 -14.90 -3.49 4.70
CA LEU A 202 -13.71 -3.92 3.95
C LEU A 202 -13.25 -5.32 4.38
N LEU A 203 -12.98 -5.50 5.68
CA LEU A 203 -12.46 -6.75 6.22
C LEU A 203 -13.48 -7.90 6.13
N ALA A 204 -14.78 -7.59 6.07
CA ALA A 204 -15.81 -8.60 5.88
C ALA A 204 -15.82 -9.20 4.46
N GLN A 205 -15.29 -8.48 3.46
CA GLN A 205 -15.25 -8.94 2.07
C GLN A 205 -14.21 -10.06 1.84
N SER A 206 -14.22 -10.62 0.64
CA SER A 206 -13.12 -11.48 0.17
C SER A 206 -11.87 -10.62 -0.07
N PRO A 207 -10.67 -11.04 0.38
CA PRO A 207 -9.41 -10.34 0.13
C PRO A 207 -9.16 -10.13 -1.38
N SER A 208 -9.57 -11.10 -2.19
CA SER A 208 -9.43 -11.12 -3.65
C SER A 208 -10.51 -10.36 -4.42
N ALA A 209 -11.51 -9.77 -3.75
CA ALA A 209 -12.56 -9.03 -4.42
C ALA A 209 -11.99 -7.73 -5.02
N ASP A 210 -11.98 -7.65 -6.34
CA ASP A 210 -11.37 -6.55 -7.07
C ASP A 210 -12.30 -5.33 -7.18
N GLU A 211 -13.61 -5.52 -7.00
CA GLU A 211 -14.60 -4.46 -6.84
C GLU A 211 -15.43 -4.68 -5.57
N ILE A 212 -15.44 -3.69 -4.68
CA ILE A 212 -16.18 -3.73 -3.42
C ILE A 212 -17.01 -2.46 -3.22
N ARG A 213 -18.16 -2.57 -2.56
CA ARG A 213 -18.97 -1.42 -2.16
C ARG A 213 -18.70 -1.09 -0.72
N LEU A 214 -18.13 0.09 -0.48
CA LEU A 214 -17.88 0.60 0.86
C LEU A 214 -18.90 1.69 1.20
N PRO A 215 -19.43 1.70 2.44
CA PRO A 215 -20.43 2.67 2.84
C PRO A 215 -19.82 4.07 2.89
N GLY A 216 -20.58 5.07 2.45
CA GLY A 216 -20.13 6.45 2.36
C GLY A 216 -19.25 6.79 1.14
N PHE A 217 -18.91 5.81 0.30
CA PHE A 217 -18.16 6.04 -0.94
C PHE A 217 -19.15 6.22 -2.09
N GLN A 218 -18.92 7.21 -2.94
CA GLN A 218 -19.83 7.52 -4.05
C GLN A 218 -19.90 6.41 -5.10
N ASP A 219 -18.75 5.83 -5.43
CA ASP A 219 -18.61 4.79 -6.44
C ASP A 219 -18.02 3.50 -5.84
N PRO A 220 -18.26 2.33 -6.45
CA PRO A 220 -17.58 1.10 -6.05
C PRO A 220 -16.06 1.25 -6.06
N VAL A 221 -15.41 0.70 -5.05
CA VAL A 221 -13.97 0.70 -4.87
C VAL A 221 -13.38 -0.42 -5.71
N LYS A 222 -12.74 -0.04 -6.81
CA LYS A 222 -11.99 -0.95 -7.66
C LYS A 222 -10.53 -0.97 -7.25
N ARG A 223 -10.03 -2.14 -6.85
CA ARG A 223 -8.67 -2.37 -6.38
C ARG A 223 -7.86 -3.12 -7.44
N ARG A 224 -6.60 -2.72 -7.62
CA ARG A 224 -5.65 -3.33 -8.57
C ARG A 224 -4.28 -3.47 -7.92
N LYS A 225 -3.45 -4.39 -8.44
CA LYS A 225 -2.04 -4.51 -8.07
C LYS A 225 -1.20 -3.49 -8.85
N LEU A 226 -0.43 -2.68 -8.13
CA LEU A 226 0.40 -1.63 -8.68
C LEU A 226 1.52 -2.19 -9.56
N GLU A 227 2.13 -3.31 -9.17
CA GLU A 227 3.23 -3.96 -9.92
C GLU A 227 2.91 -4.11 -11.41
N THR A 228 1.66 -4.44 -11.75
CA THR A 228 1.22 -4.66 -13.14
C THR A 228 1.05 -3.37 -13.95
N MET A 229 1.11 -2.21 -13.31
CA MET A 229 0.83 -0.89 -13.89
C MET A 229 2.04 0.06 -13.84
N LEU A 230 3.10 -0.32 -13.13
CA LEU A 230 4.31 0.48 -13.05
C LEU A 230 5.01 0.55 -14.41
N PRO A 231 5.67 1.68 -14.72
CA PRO A 231 6.43 1.79 -15.94
C PRO A 231 7.56 0.76 -15.94
N ILE A 232 7.55 -0.13 -16.91
CA ILE A 232 8.70 -0.99 -17.19
C ILE A 232 9.77 -0.06 -17.78
N ARG A 233 10.70 0.42 -16.97
CA ARG A 233 11.98 0.87 -17.50
C ARG A 233 12.75 -0.38 -17.87
N GLU A 234 12.98 -0.59 -19.16
CA GLU A 234 14.08 -1.43 -19.61
C GLU A 234 15.33 -0.88 -18.91
N GLY A 235 15.85 -1.65 -17.96
CA GLY A 235 16.91 -1.19 -17.07
C GLY A 235 18.08 -0.67 -17.89
N GLY A 236 18.57 0.51 -17.51
CA GLY A 236 19.91 0.96 -17.87
C GLY A 236 20.92 -0.04 -17.30
N GLY A 237 21.22 -1.08 -18.07
CA GLY A 237 22.01 -2.22 -17.64
C GLY A 237 21.77 -3.47 -18.49
N GLY A 238 21.94 -3.35 -19.81
CA GLY A 238 21.84 -4.45 -20.77
C GLY A 238 20.48 -4.49 -21.47
N GLY A 239 20.46 -4.04 -22.73
CA GLY A 239 19.25 -3.98 -23.54
C GLY A 239 18.49 -5.31 -23.54
N GLY A 240 17.19 -5.23 -23.28
CA GLY A 240 16.32 -6.40 -23.19
C GLY A 240 16.36 -7.20 -24.49
N ILE A 241 16.03 -8.50 -24.41
CA ILE A 241 16.00 -9.40 -25.58
C ILE A 241 15.13 -8.83 -26.71
N LEU A 242 14.03 -8.14 -26.36
CA LEU A 242 13.18 -7.48 -27.33
C LEU A 242 13.89 -6.31 -28.04
N GLU A 243 14.66 -5.51 -27.30
CA GLU A 243 15.47 -4.42 -27.84
C GLU A 243 16.62 -4.95 -28.72
N SER A 244 17.28 -6.03 -28.31
CA SER A 244 18.30 -6.73 -29.11
C SER A 244 17.73 -7.28 -30.43
N ILE A 245 16.51 -7.84 -30.39
CA ILE A 245 15.79 -8.31 -31.59
C ILE A 245 15.41 -7.12 -32.49
N GLN A 246 14.86 -6.05 -31.92
CA GLN A 246 14.43 -4.88 -32.68
C GLN A 246 15.63 -4.19 -33.35
N ARG A 247 16.72 -4.00 -32.62
CA ARG A 247 17.97 -3.42 -33.14
C ARG A 247 18.55 -4.26 -34.28
N TYR A 248 18.50 -5.59 -34.18
CA TYR A 248 18.92 -6.46 -35.28
C TYR A 248 18.08 -6.21 -36.54
N TYR A 249 16.75 -6.14 -36.42
CA TYR A 249 15.88 -5.89 -37.58
C TYR A 249 16.04 -4.49 -38.16
N ASP A 250 16.24 -3.47 -37.32
CA ASP A 250 16.48 -2.09 -37.77
C ASP A 250 17.79 -2.00 -38.58
N ILE A 251 18.88 -2.58 -38.06
CA ILE A 251 20.18 -2.60 -38.76
C ILE A 251 20.11 -3.46 -40.03
N ALA A 252 19.45 -4.63 -39.96
CA ALA A 252 19.29 -5.50 -41.13
C ALA A 252 18.46 -4.83 -42.24
N GLY A 253 17.52 -3.95 -41.87
CA GLY A 253 16.71 -3.16 -42.80
C GLY A 253 17.52 -2.10 -43.54
N GLU A 254 18.52 -1.50 -42.90
CA GLU A 254 19.35 -0.43 -43.50
C GLU A 254 20.62 -0.95 -44.19
N LEU A 255 21.29 -1.94 -43.59
CA LEU A 255 22.63 -2.38 -43.97
C LEU A 255 22.68 -3.84 -44.47
N GLY A 256 21.56 -4.55 -44.43
CA GLY A 256 21.49 -5.98 -44.70
C GLY A 256 21.83 -6.83 -43.47
N PRO A 257 21.47 -8.13 -43.48
CA PRO A 257 21.55 -8.98 -42.29
C PRO A 257 23.00 -9.24 -41.85
N ASP A 258 23.29 -8.99 -40.58
CA ASP A 258 24.56 -9.30 -39.92
C ASP A 258 24.46 -10.65 -39.19
N ILE A 259 25.29 -11.61 -39.60
CA ILE A 259 25.28 -12.99 -39.07
C ILE A 259 25.83 -13.06 -37.63
N GLU A 260 26.79 -12.22 -37.27
CA GLU A 260 27.35 -12.23 -35.92
C GLU A 260 26.35 -11.62 -34.93
N MET A 261 25.67 -10.56 -35.34
CA MET A 261 24.60 -9.94 -34.56
C MET A 261 23.40 -10.89 -34.39
N ALA A 262 22.97 -11.58 -35.45
CA ALA A 262 21.91 -12.58 -35.37
C ALA A 262 22.26 -13.72 -34.39
N ARG A 263 23.52 -14.15 -34.36
CA ARG A 263 24.01 -15.19 -33.46
C ARG A 263 24.00 -14.72 -32.00
N GLU A 264 24.37 -13.48 -31.74
CA GLU A 264 24.35 -12.92 -30.39
C GLU A 264 22.92 -12.76 -29.86
N VAL A 265 21.99 -12.25 -30.69
CA VAL A 265 20.56 -12.17 -30.34
C VAL A 265 19.99 -13.57 -30.04
N ALA A 266 20.29 -14.56 -30.90
CA ALA A 266 19.85 -15.94 -30.68
C ALA A 266 20.41 -16.53 -29.37
N ARG A 267 21.66 -16.20 -29.01
CA ARG A 267 22.28 -16.66 -27.77
C ARG A 267 21.55 -16.08 -26.55
N GLN A 268 21.23 -14.80 -26.58
CA GLN A 268 20.48 -14.12 -25.50
C GLN A 268 19.06 -14.70 -25.32
N ILE A 269 18.39 -15.05 -26.42
CA ILE A 269 17.09 -15.74 -26.38
C ILE A 269 17.22 -17.13 -25.74
N VAL A 270 18.23 -17.91 -26.12
CA VAL A 270 18.40 -19.26 -25.58
C VAL A 270 18.73 -19.23 -24.08
N THR A 271 19.60 -18.33 -23.64
CA THR A 271 19.98 -18.21 -22.22
C THR A 271 18.86 -17.73 -21.31
N SER A 272 17.82 -17.11 -21.87
CA SER A 272 16.65 -16.62 -21.11
C SER A 272 15.49 -17.62 -21.06
N MET A 273 15.58 -18.74 -21.78
CA MET A 273 14.59 -19.81 -21.70
C MET A 273 14.84 -20.70 -20.46
N PRO A 274 13.83 -20.91 -19.58
CA PRO A 274 14.00 -21.69 -18.34
C PRO A 274 14.51 -23.12 -18.56
N ALA A 275 14.23 -23.72 -19.72
CA ALA A 275 14.68 -25.06 -20.09
C ALA A 275 16.19 -25.16 -20.40
N PHE A 276 16.89 -24.03 -20.57
CA PHE A 276 18.29 -23.96 -20.99
C PHE A 276 19.17 -23.15 -20.02
N SER A 277 18.64 -22.71 -18.87
CA SER A 277 19.35 -21.87 -17.89
C SER A 277 20.46 -22.59 -17.09
N THR A 278 20.76 -23.86 -17.38
CA THR A 278 21.77 -24.67 -16.66
C THR A 278 22.78 -25.37 -17.57
N TYR A 279 23.27 -24.68 -18.60
CA TYR A 279 24.50 -25.07 -19.33
C TYR A 279 25.38 -23.86 -19.64
#